data_AF-A0A0D8BHR2-F1
#
_entry.id   AF-A0A0D8BHR2-F1
#
_cell.length_a   1.000
_cell.length_b   1.000
_cell.length_c   1.000
_cell.angle_alpha   90.00
_cell.angle_beta   90.00
_cell.angle_gamma   90.00
#
_symmetry.space_group_name_H-M   'P 1'
#
loop_
_entity.id
_entity.type
_entity.pdbx_description
1 polymer ?
#
loop_
_entity_poly.entity_id
_entity_poly.type
_entity_poly.pdbx_seq_one_letter_code
_entity_poly.pdbx_strand_id
1 'polypeptide(L)'
;MLHGDALEYHSDLLALKHAQKLYGVDLAVATAARIDSLALPQIGEELVVRRPIGVGAKNLLFVGAQSSPRLGYEEIRRFSQSVLTAAAKLTPAVREICLTLHGVGFGLDEVEAFESEVAGVIEAIDTGRHPSDLRAITFIERDEG
;
A
#
# COMPACT_ATOMS: atom_id res chain seq x y z
N MET A 1 -13.26 0.72 -5.63
CA MET A 1 -12.28 -0.27 -6.13
C MET A 1 -12.27 -0.19 -7.65
N LEU A 2 -11.10 -0.28 -8.26
CA LEU A 2 -10.91 -0.31 -9.71
C LEU A 2 -10.25 -1.63 -10.08
N HIS A 3 -10.64 -2.23 -11.19
CA HIS A 3 -9.90 -3.34 -11.79
C HIS A 3 -8.79 -2.79 -12.69
N GLY A 4 -7.55 -3.20 -12.46
CA GLY A 4 -6.41 -2.74 -13.23
C GLY A 4 -5.06 -3.21 -12.71
N ASP A 5 -4.01 -2.91 -13.46
CA ASP A 5 -2.63 -3.23 -13.08
C ASP A 5 -2.03 -2.10 -12.23
N ALA A 6 -1.64 -2.43 -11.00
CA ALA A 6 -0.99 -1.50 -10.08
C ALA A 6 0.33 -0.94 -10.65
N LEU A 7 1.03 -1.67 -11.53
CA LEU A 7 2.25 -1.17 -12.17
C LEU A 7 1.95 -0.05 -13.17
N GLU A 8 0.77 -0.05 -13.79
CA GLU A 8 0.40 0.91 -14.84
C GLU A 8 -0.45 2.07 -14.31
N TYR A 9 -1.14 1.88 -13.18
CA TYR A 9 -2.02 2.89 -12.61
C TYR A 9 -1.26 4.16 -12.20
N HIS A 10 -1.79 5.31 -12.65
CA HIS A 10 -1.20 6.61 -12.37
C HIS A 10 -1.80 7.22 -11.10
N SER A 11 -0.97 7.31 -10.05
CA SER A 11 -1.30 7.99 -8.79
C SER A 11 -0.14 8.84 -8.29
N ASP A 12 -0.36 9.65 -7.25
CA ASP A 12 0.73 10.35 -6.57
C ASP A 12 1.58 9.39 -5.72
N LEU A 13 0.95 8.37 -5.14
CA LEU A 13 1.60 7.34 -4.33
C LEU A 13 0.98 5.98 -4.59
N LEU A 14 1.79 4.95 -4.82
CA LEU A 14 1.39 3.54 -4.72
C LEU A 14 2.00 2.96 -3.43
N ALA A 15 1.17 2.43 -2.54
CA ALA A 15 1.63 1.83 -1.30
C ALA A 15 1.59 0.31 -1.36
N LEU A 16 2.64 -0.32 -0.84
CA LEU A 16 2.90 -1.74 -0.94
C LEU A 16 3.28 -2.29 0.43
N LYS A 17 2.67 -3.40 0.81
CA LYS A 17 3.04 -4.13 2.02
C LYS A 17 4.28 -4.99 1.72
N HIS A 18 5.35 -4.79 2.47
CA HIS A 18 6.52 -5.68 2.46
C HIS A 18 6.48 -6.59 3.69
N ALA A 19 6.00 -7.84 3.50
CA ALA A 19 5.92 -8.84 4.56
C ALA A 19 7.26 -9.57 4.77
N GLN A 20 8.38 -8.84 4.73
CA GLN A 20 9.76 -9.34 4.86
C GLN A 20 10.23 -10.29 3.75
N LYS A 21 9.40 -10.45 2.72
CA LYS A 21 9.66 -11.12 1.46
C LYS A 21 8.72 -10.52 0.41
N LEU A 22 9.15 -10.54 -0.84
CA LEU A 22 8.39 -10.05 -1.98
C LEU A 22 7.53 -11.15 -2.60
N TYR A 23 6.24 -10.87 -2.80
CA TYR A 23 5.25 -11.77 -3.38
C TYR A 23 4.16 -11.03 -4.19
N GLY A 24 3.98 -11.39 -5.46
CA GLY A 24 2.90 -10.81 -6.28
C GLY A 24 3.20 -9.36 -6.65
N VAL A 25 2.32 -8.41 -6.29
CA VAL A 25 2.40 -7.02 -6.75
C VAL A 25 3.64 -6.30 -6.22
N ASP A 26 4.02 -6.49 -4.95
CA ASP A 26 5.23 -5.87 -4.38
C ASP A 26 6.50 -6.35 -5.10
N LEU A 27 6.58 -7.63 -5.46
CA LEU A 27 7.66 -8.22 -6.25
C LEU A 27 7.70 -7.62 -7.65
N ALA A 28 6.54 -7.56 -8.32
CA ALA A 28 6.43 -7.02 -9.67
C ALA A 28 6.87 -5.54 -9.70
N VAL A 29 6.41 -4.74 -8.74
CA VAL A 29 6.79 -3.33 -8.60
C VAL A 29 8.27 -3.19 -8.25
N ALA A 30 8.79 -3.93 -7.27
CA ALA A 30 10.20 -3.86 -6.89
C ALA A 30 11.13 -4.24 -8.06
N THR A 31 10.74 -5.25 -8.84
CA THR A 31 11.48 -5.68 -10.04
C THR A 31 11.44 -4.60 -11.13
N ALA A 32 10.26 -4.07 -11.45
CA ALA A 32 10.09 -3.03 -12.46
C ALA A 32 10.89 -1.76 -12.10
N ALA A 33 10.80 -1.34 -10.83
CA ALA A 33 11.51 -0.18 -10.30
C ALA A 33 12.99 -0.43 -9.98
N ARG A 34 13.50 -1.66 -10.19
CA ARG A 34 14.89 -2.07 -9.91
C ARG A 34 15.34 -1.76 -8.48
N ILE A 35 14.45 -2.00 -7.52
CA ILE A 35 14.72 -1.79 -6.09
C ILE A 35 15.56 -2.97 -5.57
N ASP A 36 16.66 -2.66 -4.90
CA ASP A 36 17.45 -3.66 -4.19
C ASP A 36 16.63 -4.23 -3.03
N SER A 37 16.46 -5.56 -3.00
CA SER A 37 15.76 -6.25 -1.93
C SER A 37 16.37 -6.00 -0.55
N LEU A 38 17.68 -5.69 -0.46
CA LEU A 38 18.35 -5.36 0.79
C LEU A 38 17.97 -3.97 1.33
N ALA A 39 17.41 -3.11 0.49
CA ALA A 39 16.93 -1.78 0.87
C ALA A 39 15.47 -1.78 1.35
N LEU A 40 14.76 -2.92 1.24
CA LEU A 40 13.35 -3.01 1.63
C LEU A 40 13.19 -2.91 3.16
N PRO A 41 12.11 -2.26 3.62
CA PRO A 41 11.96 -1.92 5.03
C PRO A 41 11.72 -3.14 5.92
N GLN A 42 12.34 -3.12 7.11
CA GLN A 42 12.03 -4.07 8.18
C GLN A 42 10.66 -3.77 8.81
N ILE A 43 10.20 -4.65 9.69
CA ILE A 43 8.92 -4.48 10.39
C ILE A 43 8.87 -3.13 11.12
N GLY A 44 7.84 -2.33 10.82
CA GLY A 44 7.64 -1.00 11.41
C GLY A 44 8.41 0.13 10.71
N GLU A 45 9.21 -0.19 9.68
CA GLU A 45 9.91 0.78 8.86
C GLU A 45 9.13 1.08 7.56
N GLU A 46 9.51 2.18 6.91
CA GLU A 46 8.94 2.65 5.65
C GLU A 46 10.07 3.00 4.67
N LEU A 47 9.91 2.63 3.40
CA LEU A 47 10.79 3.04 2.31
C LEU A 47 9.99 3.81 1.26
N VAL A 48 10.45 5.03 0.96
CA VAL A 48 9.85 5.87 -0.08
C VAL A 48 10.78 5.93 -1.27
N VAL A 49 10.28 5.51 -2.44
CA VAL A 49 11.00 5.63 -3.72
C VAL A 49 10.33 6.71 -4.55
N ARG A 50 11.06 7.79 -4.82
CA ARG A 50 10.55 8.93 -5.59
C ARG A 50 10.82 8.74 -7.07
N ARG A 51 9.81 8.97 -7.91
CA ARG A 51 9.88 8.86 -9.37
C ARG A 51 10.51 7.52 -9.81
N PRO A 52 9.91 6.38 -9.41
CA PRO A 52 10.39 5.06 -9.83
C PRO A 52 10.38 4.96 -11.37
N ILE A 53 11.31 4.18 -11.92
CA ILE A 53 11.29 3.82 -13.35
C ILE A 53 10.33 2.64 -13.53
N GLY A 54 9.56 2.60 -14.61
CA GLY A 54 8.75 1.43 -14.97
C GLY A 54 7.48 1.22 -14.13
N VAL A 55 7.06 2.23 -13.36
CA VAL A 55 5.81 2.20 -12.58
C VAL A 55 5.05 3.51 -12.80
N GLY A 56 3.72 3.44 -12.96
CA GLY A 56 2.85 4.58 -13.28
C GLY A 56 2.71 5.61 -12.16
N ALA A 57 2.90 5.19 -10.91
CA ALA A 57 2.83 6.04 -9.73
C ALA A 57 4.05 6.97 -9.59
N LYS A 58 3.82 8.22 -9.16
CA LYS A 58 4.90 9.22 -8.98
C LYS A 58 5.85 8.85 -7.84
N ASN A 59 5.35 8.14 -6.83
CA ASN A 59 6.13 7.66 -5.69
C ASN A 59 5.66 6.25 -5.32
N LEU A 60 6.57 5.45 -4.77
CA LEU A 60 6.26 4.20 -4.10
C LEU A 60 6.47 4.37 -2.60
N LEU A 61 5.63 3.71 -1.81
CA LEU A 61 5.82 3.54 -0.38
C LEU A 61 5.76 2.05 -0.05
N PHE A 62 6.87 1.47 0.36
CA PHE A 62 6.88 0.16 0.98
C PHE A 62 6.72 0.32 2.48
N VAL A 63 5.80 -0.42 3.08
CA VAL A 63 5.62 -0.49 4.54
C VAL A 63 6.02 -1.88 5.01
N GLY A 64 7.02 -1.95 5.87
CA GLY A 64 7.47 -3.22 6.44
C GLY A 64 6.45 -3.75 7.45
N ALA A 65 5.87 -4.90 7.14
CA ALA A 65 4.86 -5.56 7.94
C ALA A 65 5.35 -6.93 8.45
N GLN A 66 4.72 -7.41 9.53
CA GLN A 66 4.99 -8.75 10.04
C GLN A 66 4.61 -9.81 9.00
N SER A 67 5.50 -10.78 8.79
CA SER A 67 5.19 -12.00 8.05
C SER A 67 4.37 -12.93 8.94
N SER A 68 3.07 -12.66 9.07
CA SER A 68 2.19 -13.58 9.80
C SER A 68 1.71 -14.70 8.88
N PRO A 69 1.82 -15.99 9.28
CA PRO A 69 1.17 -17.10 8.57
C PRO A 69 -0.37 -17.01 8.63
N ARG A 70 -0.91 -16.14 9.50
CA ARG A 70 -2.31 -15.75 9.57
C ARG A 70 -2.36 -14.24 9.48
N LEU A 71 -2.22 -13.69 8.27
CA LEU A 71 -2.61 -12.31 8.04
C LEU A 71 -4.08 -12.19 8.48
N GLY A 72 -4.38 -11.27 9.38
CA GLY A 72 -5.73 -11.00 9.85
C GLY A 72 -6.21 -9.61 9.45
N TYR A 73 -7.48 -9.38 9.72
CA TYR A 73 -8.17 -8.10 9.50
C TYR A 73 -7.53 -6.94 10.28
N GLU A 74 -7.02 -7.21 11.49
CA GLU A 74 -6.33 -6.19 12.28
C GLU A 74 -5.02 -5.74 11.61
N GLU A 75 -4.24 -6.66 11.05
CA GLU A 75 -3.02 -6.31 10.32
C GLU A 75 -3.31 -5.51 9.05
N ILE A 76 -4.37 -5.84 8.32
CA ILE A 76 -4.82 -5.09 7.13
C ILE A 76 -5.20 -3.66 7.51
N ARG A 77 -5.97 -3.51 8.59
CA ARG A 77 -6.36 -2.21 9.15
C ARG A 77 -5.15 -1.37 9.56
N ARG A 78 -4.19 -1.98 10.28
CA ARG A 78 -2.94 -1.33 10.70
C ARG A 78 -2.08 -0.91 9.51
N PHE A 79 -1.99 -1.75 8.47
CA PHE A 79 -1.25 -1.42 7.25
C PHE A 79 -1.78 -0.13 6.62
N SER A 80 -3.10 0.00 6.43
CA SER A 80 -3.69 1.23 5.88
C SER A 80 -3.39 2.47 6.73
N GLN A 81 -3.43 2.35 8.06
CA GLN A 81 -3.07 3.45 8.94
C GLN A 81 -1.60 3.86 8.79
N SER A 82 -0.70 2.89 8.70
CA SER A 82 0.72 3.12 8.48
C SER A 82 0.97 3.83 7.14
N VAL A 83 0.26 3.43 6.08
CA VAL A 83 0.36 4.08 4.77
C VAL A 83 -0.02 5.55 4.85
N LEU A 84 -1.19 5.90 5.41
CA LEU A 84 -1.63 7.30 5.50
C LEU A 84 -0.71 8.13 6.40
N THR A 85 -0.26 7.54 7.51
CA THR A 85 0.66 8.20 8.45
C THR A 85 2.01 8.49 7.79
N ALA A 86 2.55 7.55 7.00
CA ALA A 86 3.80 7.74 6.25
C ALA A 86 3.62 8.75 5.12
N ALA A 87 2.53 8.65 4.37
CA ALA A 87 2.21 9.55 3.25
C ALA A 87 2.05 11.01 3.72
N ALA A 88 1.54 11.24 4.93
CA ALA A 88 1.40 12.58 5.52
C ALA A 88 2.73 13.34 5.67
N LYS A 89 3.85 12.62 5.75
CA LYS A 89 5.20 13.20 5.87
C LYS A 89 5.81 13.58 4.52
N LEU A 90 5.18 13.19 3.40
CA LEU A 90 5.73 13.39 2.07
C LEU A 90 5.58 14.82 1.59
N THR A 91 6.62 15.33 0.92
CA THR A 91 6.63 16.63 0.26
C THR A 91 7.03 16.46 -1.21
N PRO A 92 6.26 16.97 -2.18
CA PRO A 92 4.98 17.66 -2.00
C PRO A 92 3.89 16.74 -1.41
N ALA A 93 2.85 17.34 -0.82
CA ALA A 93 1.75 16.60 -0.22
C ALA A 93 1.06 15.71 -1.27
N VAL A 94 0.82 14.45 -0.88
CA VAL A 94 0.16 13.44 -1.73
C VAL A 94 -1.34 13.72 -1.82
N ARG A 95 -1.89 13.73 -3.04
CA ARG A 95 -3.33 13.96 -3.26
C ARG A 95 -4.09 12.68 -3.58
N GLU A 96 -3.42 11.67 -4.12
CA GLU A 96 -4.00 10.36 -4.42
C GLU A 96 -3.08 9.23 -3.93
N ILE A 97 -3.63 8.35 -3.10
CA ILE A 97 -2.97 7.12 -2.65
C ILE A 97 -3.65 5.94 -3.33
N CYS A 98 -2.85 5.09 -3.99
CA CYS A 98 -3.27 3.81 -4.51
C CYS A 98 -2.85 2.70 -3.53
N LEU A 99 -3.81 1.88 -3.14
CA LEU A 99 -3.67 0.68 -2.31
C LEU A 99 -4.02 -0.55 -3.14
N THR A 100 -3.38 -1.68 -2.86
CA THR A 100 -3.82 -3.00 -3.34
C THR A 100 -4.68 -3.67 -2.28
N LEU A 101 -5.59 -4.57 -2.65
CA LEU A 101 -6.39 -5.30 -1.67
C LEU A 101 -5.54 -6.37 -0.98
N HIS A 102 -5.59 -6.42 0.35
CA HIS A 102 -4.86 -7.40 1.14
C HIS A 102 -5.79 -8.41 1.78
N GLY A 103 -5.60 -9.72 1.55
CA GLY A 103 -6.30 -10.77 2.30
C GLY A 103 -6.83 -11.94 1.46
N VAL A 104 -7.27 -11.66 0.23
CA VAL A 104 -7.91 -12.64 -0.67
C VAL A 104 -7.03 -13.88 -0.90
N GLY A 105 -5.76 -13.68 -1.28
CA GLY A 105 -4.79 -14.77 -1.49
C GLY A 105 -4.34 -15.51 -0.21
N PHE A 106 -4.82 -15.11 0.97
CA PHE A 106 -4.51 -15.73 2.26
C PHE A 106 -5.71 -16.49 2.87
N GLY A 107 -6.80 -16.62 2.12
CA GLY A 107 -8.02 -17.32 2.57
C GLY A 107 -8.89 -16.50 3.53
N LEU A 108 -8.71 -15.17 3.55
CA LEU A 108 -9.64 -14.26 4.23
C LEU A 108 -10.84 -13.97 3.35
N ASP A 109 -11.95 -13.58 3.98
CA ASP A 109 -13.11 -13.06 3.25
C ASP A 109 -12.75 -11.71 2.62
N GLU A 110 -13.01 -11.58 1.32
CA GLU A 110 -12.65 -10.39 0.55
C GLU A 110 -13.38 -9.14 1.04
N VAL A 111 -14.66 -9.27 1.39
CA VAL A 111 -15.48 -8.15 1.86
C VAL A 111 -14.97 -7.69 3.22
N GLU A 112 -14.75 -8.60 4.16
CA GLU A 112 -14.20 -8.26 5.48
C GLU A 112 -12.77 -7.70 5.38
N ALA A 113 -11.96 -8.20 4.44
CA ALA A 113 -10.63 -7.66 4.18
C ALA A 113 -10.69 -6.22 3.66
N PHE A 114 -11.55 -5.96 2.68
CA PHE A 114 -11.78 -4.61 2.14
C PHE A 114 -12.31 -3.66 3.21
N GLU A 115 -13.32 -4.07 3.98
CA GLU A 115 -13.88 -3.29 5.09
C GLU A 115 -12.81 -2.95 6.14
N SER A 116 -11.93 -3.91 6.44
CA SER A 116 -10.83 -3.69 7.39
C SER A 116 -9.80 -2.69 6.88
N GLU A 117 -9.49 -2.74 5.58
CA GLU A 117 -8.58 -1.80 4.94
C GLU A 117 -9.18 -0.38 4.91
N VAL A 118 -10.46 -0.26 4.57
CA VAL A 118 -11.23 0.98 4.61
C VAL A 118 -11.34 1.54 6.04
N ALA A 119 -11.56 0.70 7.05
CA ALA A 119 -11.59 1.14 8.44
C ALA A 119 -10.26 1.79 8.86
N GLY A 120 -9.13 1.17 8.48
CA GLY A 120 -7.80 1.71 8.74
C GLY A 120 -7.57 3.06 8.07
N VAL A 121 -8.07 3.23 6.84
CA VAL A 121 -8.08 4.52 6.15
C VAL A 121 -8.88 5.56 6.94
N ILE A 122 -10.12 5.25 7.32
CA ILE A 122 -11.01 6.19 8.01
C ILE A 122 -10.42 6.63 9.35
N GLU A 123 -9.86 5.72 10.14
CA GLU A 123 -9.21 6.08 11.41
C GLU A 123 -8.01 7.01 11.26
N ALA A 124 -7.19 6.79 10.23
CA ALA A 124 -6.07 7.68 9.97
C ALA A 124 -6.56 9.08 9.57
N ILE A 125 -7.69 9.17 8.84
CA ILE A 125 -8.36 10.44 8.54
C ILE A 125 -8.90 11.09 9.83
N ASP A 126 -9.68 10.36 10.62
CA ASP A 126 -10.31 10.86 11.85
C ASP A 126 -9.28 11.33 12.90
N THR A 127 -8.11 10.70 12.93
CA THR A 127 -7.01 11.07 13.84
C THR A 127 -6.05 12.11 13.26
N GLY A 128 -6.34 12.65 12.07
CA GLY A 128 -5.49 13.66 11.40
C GLY A 128 -4.13 13.14 10.92
N ARG A 129 -3.95 11.81 10.84
CA ARG A 129 -2.73 11.14 10.40
C ARG A 129 -2.77 10.81 8.90
N HIS A 130 -3.06 11.82 8.09
CA HIS A 130 -3.17 11.70 6.64
C HIS A 130 -2.57 12.92 5.93
N PRO A 131 -2.25 12.84 4.62
CA PRO A 131 -1.80 14.01 3.87
C PRO A 131 -2.84 15.13 3.88
N SER A 132 -2.40 16.38 4.12
CA SER A 132 -3.29 17.56 4.20
C SER A 132 -4.10 17.79 2.93
N ASP A 133 -3.54 17.42 1.78
CA ASP A 133 -4.10 17.63 0.45
C ASP A 133 -4.72 16.36 -0.13
N LEU A 134 -4.93 15.31 0.67
CA LEU A 134 -5.52 14.05 0.22
C LEU A 134 -6.91 14.29 -0.39
N ARG A 135 -7.12 13.79 -1.61
CA ARG A 135 -8.38 13.91 -2.37
C ARG A 135 -9.01 12.57 -2.71
N ALA A 136 -8.18 11.53 -2.88
CA ALA A 136 -8.65 10.22 -3.27
C ALA A 136 -7.79 9.11 -2.66
N ILE A 137 -8.45 8.00 -2.32
CA ILE A 137 -7.82 6.72 -2.05
C ILE A 137 -8.43 5.71 -3.02
N THR A 138 -7.58 5.07 -3.80
CA THR A 138 -7.98 4.13 -4.85
C THR A 138 -7.47 2.74 -4.48
N PHE A 139 -8.41 1.81 -4.33
CA PHE A 139 -8.10 0.39 -4.20
C PHE A 139 -8.07 -0.22 -5.60
N ILE A 140 -6.93 -0.79 -5.99
CA ILE A 140 -6.73 -1.44 -7.28
C ILE A 140 -6.52 -2.95 -7.10
N GLU A 141 -7.15 -3.73 -7.96
CA GLU A 141 -7.03 -5.18 -7.98
C GLU A 141 -6.96 -5.69 -9.41
N ARG A 142 -6.15 -6.73 -9.66
CA ARG A 142 -5.93 -7.22 -11.02
C ARG A 142 -7.00 -8.23 -11.46
N ASP A 143 -7.48 -9.04 -10.53
CA ASP A 143 -8.45 -10.10 -10.77
C ASP A 143 -9.82 -9.74 -10.16
N GLU A 144 -10.90 -10.31 -10.70
CA GLU A 144 -12.15 -10.47 -9.93
C GLU A 144 -11.87 -11.62 -8.94
N GLY A 145 -12.03 -11.39 -7.64
CA GLY A 145 -11.87 -12.43 -6.62
C GLY A 145 -12.76 -13.64 -6.83
#